data_AF-A0A950TLW7-F1
#
_entry.id   AF-A0A950TLW7-F1
#
_cell.length_a   1.000
_cell.length_b   1.000
_cell.length_c   1.000
_cell.angle_alpha   90.00
_cell.angle_beta   90.00
_cell.angle_gamma   90.00
#
_symmetry.space_group_name_H-M   'P 1'
#
loop_
_entity.id
_entity.type
_entity.pdbx_description
1 polymer ?
#
loop_
_entity_poly.entity_id
_entity_poly.type
_entity_poly.pdbx_seq_one_letter_code
_entity_poly.pdbx_strand_id
1 'polypeptide(L)'
;AKLFTASTHDALMIFTDDGQVFKIKVHEIPEAAAAARGKAVVNLVQLSNERRVVAVMPVRDFSEQVYLTMVTREGIIKKTALSDYQNIRSNGINAINIDEGDELLDVIRTDGKCQIFVATHDGMAVKFNETDVRPMGRVARGVRGVNLRKGDYVVSVCAVSVAGDDKILSVSEKGFGKQTQVASYRLTRRGGIGVINMKTTEKTGKVVSAFPVNEDSEIMIITQQAKLIRLGVDKIRETGRSAQGVMLIRTGEDDLVTSATLLAAEEEE
;
A
#
# COMPACT_ATOMS: atom_id res chain seq x y z
N ALA A 1 -0.04 0.31 11.03
CA ALA A 1 1.21 -0.30 11.53
C ALA A 1 1.28 -1.71 10.97
N LYS A 2 2.40 -2.14 10.38
CA LYS A 2 2.57 -3.51 9.86
C LYS A 2 3.33 -4.32 10.91
N LEU A 3 2.73 -5.40 11.42
CA LEU A 3 3.39 -6.41 12.24
C LEU A 3 3.91 -7.51 11.31
N PHE A 4 5.10 -8.04 11.57
CA PHE A 4 5.67 -9.13 10.80
C PHE A 4 6.57 -9.98 11.70
N THR A 5 6.60 -11.28 11.40
CA THR A 5 7.54 -12.23 11.99
C THR A 5 8.73 -12.40 11.04
N ALA A 6 9.94 -12.42 11.60
CA ALA A 6 11.17 -12.56 10.83
C ALA A 6 12.25 -13.25 11.68
N SER A 7 13.19 -13.91 11.02
CA SER A 7 14.38 -14.47 11.66
C SER A 7 15.42 -13.38 11.95
N THR A 8 16.25 -13.57 12.97
CA THR A 8 17.33 -12.65 13.36
C THR A 8 18.36 -12.40 12.24
N HIS A 9 18.51 -13.36 11.32
CA HIS A 9 19.42 -13.24 10.17
C HIS A 9 18.78 -12.62 8.93
N ASP A 10 17.47 -12.40 8.93
CA ASP A 10 16.76 -11.77 7.82
C ASP A 10 17.20 -10.31 7.66
N ALA A 11 17.01 -9.80 6.45
CA ALA A 11 17.22 -8.40 6.13
C ALA A 11 15.90 -7.64 6.22
N LEU A 12 15.89 -6.52 6.93
CA LEU A 12 14.77 -5.59 6.90
C LEU A 12 15.06 -4.51 5.86
N MET A 13 14.29 -4.50 4.78
CA MET A 13 14.36 -3.48 3.72
C MET A 13 13.43 -2.33 4.07
N ILE A 14 13.94 -1.10 4.02
CA ILE A 14 13.21 0.13 4.39
C ILE A 14 13.23 1.06 3.18
N PHE A 15 12.05 1.39 2.66
CA PHE A 15 11.87 2.25 1.49
C PHE A 15 11.39 3.62 1.90
N THR A 16 11.87 4.65 1.20
CA THR A 16 11.53 6.05 1.47
C THR A 16 10.79 6.71 0.32
N ASP A 17 10.12 7.81 0.61
CA ASP A 17 9.31 8.59 -0.34
C ASP A 17 10.13 9.16 -1.52
N ASP A 18 11.41 9.46 -1.30
CA ASP A 18 12.36 9.85 -2.35
C ASP A 18 12.91 8.68 -3.18
N GLY A 19 12.37 7.47 -3.01
CA GLY A 19 12.71 6.30 -3.82
C GLY A 19 14.01 5.59 -3.45
N GLN A 20 14.57 5.87 -2.27
CA GLN A 20 15.71 5.12 -1.74
C GLN A 20 15.27 3.85 -1.01
N VAL A 21 16.19 2.89 -0.92
CA VAL A 21 16.05 1.70 -0.07
C VAL A 21 17.29 1.48 0.78
N PHE A 22 17.04 1.16 2.05
CA PHE A 22 18.04 0.86 3.07
C PHE A 22 17.85 -0.58 3.54
N LYS A 23 18.90 -1.14 4.14
CA LYS A 23 18.92 -2.50 4.69
C LYS A 23 19.55 -2.50 6.07
N ILE A 24 18.89 -3.15 7.02
CA ILE A 24 19.44 -3.48 8.33
C ILE A 24 19.16 -4.95 8.62
N LYS A 25 20.08 -5.67 9.27
CA LYS A 25 19.77 -7.04 9.71
C LYS A 25 18.89 -7.00 10.96
N VAL A 26 17.97 -7.97 11.08
CA VAL A 26 17.02 -7.99 12.21
C VAL A 26 17.74 -8.01 13.56
N HIS A 27 18.84 -8.76 13.71
CA HIS A 27 19.63 -8.78 14.95
C HIS A 27 20.36 -7.46 15.29
N GLU A 28 20.45 -6.51 14.36
CA GLU A 28 20.99 -5.17 14.63
C GLU A 28 19.92 -4.24 15.24
N ILE A 29 18.65 -4.66 15.24
CA ILE A 29 17.56 -3.92 15.87
C ILE A 29 17.64 -4.17 17.38
N PRO A 30 17.71 -3.12 18.22
CA PRO A 30 17.75 -3.29 19.67
C PRO A 30 16.51 -4.00 20.18
N GLU A 31 16.71 -5.06 20.94
CA GLU A 31 15.63 -5.70 21.68
C GLU A 31 15.04 -4.72 22.70
N ALA A 32 13.71 -4.69 22.76
CA ALA A 32 12.98 -3.89 23.71
C ALA A 32 11.84 -4.73 24.28
N ALA A 33 11.52 -4.54 25.56
CA ALA A 33 10.36 -5.17 26.16
C ALA A 33 9.09 -4.81 25.36
N ALA A 34 8.09 -5.68 25.31
CA ALA A 34 6.87 -5.46 24.54
C ALA A 34 6.15 -4.13 24.87
N ALA A 35 6.27 -3.65 26.11
CA ALA A 35 5.71 -2.36 26.55
C ALA A 35 6.54 -1.13 26.16
N ALA A 36 7.78 -1.31 25.70
CA ALA A 36 8.67 -0.23 25.32
C ALA A 36 8.40 0.23 23.87
N ARG A 37 8.57 1.53 23.60
CA ARG A 37 8.34 2.12 22.26
C ARG A 37 9.40 1.72 21.21
N GLY A 38 10.42 0.95 21.59
CA GLY A 38 11.55 0.61 20.74
C GLY A 38 12.40 1.82 20.32
N LYS A 39 13.21 1.64 19.28
CA LYS A 39 14.03 2.70 18.67
C LYS A 39 13.39 3.13 17.34
N ALA A 40 13.37 4.43 17.07
CA ALA A 40 12.83 4.96 15.82
C ALA A 40 13.63 4.43 14.61
N VAL A 41 12.92 3.98 13.56
CA VAL A 41 13.53 3.42 12.34
C VAL A 41 14.51 4.40 11.68
N VAL A 42 14.19 5.69 11.68
CA VAL A 42 15.07 6.75 11.16
C VAL A 42 16.46 6.76 11.82
N ASN A 43 16.55 6.37 13.10
CA ASN A 43 17.80 6.30 13.86
C ASN A 43 18.56 4.98 13.66
N LEU A 44 17.90 3.95 13.13
CA LEU A 44 18.53 2.64 12.87
C LEU A 44 19.30 2.66 11.56
N VAL A 45 18.75 3.30 10.53
CA VAL A 45 19.34 3.41 9.19
C VAL A 45 19.89 4.80 8.87
N GLN A 46 20.01 5.67 9.88
CA GLN A 46 20.54 7.05 9.75
C GLN A 46 19.89 7.83 8.61
N LEU A 47 18.55 7.77 8.54
CA LEU A 47 17.79 8.53 7.55
C LEU A 47 17.90 10.03 7.83
N SER A 48 17.97 10.84 6.77
CA SER A 48 17.79 12.28 6.91
C SER A 48 16.36 12.58 7.38
N ASN A 49 16.18 13.66 8.14
CA ASN A 49 14.88 14.08 8.66
C ASN A 49 13.87 14.45 7.57
N GLU A 50 14.33 14.66 6.33
CA GLU A 50 13.52 14.98 5.17
C GLU A 50 12.86 13.75 4.54
N ARG A 51 13.39 12.54 4.81
CA ARG A 51 12.87 11.29 4.25
C ARG A 51 11.77 10.71 5.12
N ARG A 52 10.66 10.30 4.50
CA ARG A 52 9.59 9.55 5.16
C ARG A 52 9.68 8.08 4.77
N VAL A 53 9.50 7.21 5.75
CA VAL A 53 9.42 5.76 5.50
C VAL A 53 8.06 5.43 4.87
N VAL A 54 8.12 4.79 3.71
CA VAL A 54 6.95 4.37 2.93
C VAL A 54 6.61 2.91 3.21
N ALA A 55 7.61 2.03 3.12
CA ALA A 55 7.42 0.61 3.30
C ALA A 55 8.58 -0.01 4.08
N VAL A 56 8.25 -1.05 4.84
CA VAL A 56 9.21 -1.89 5.55
C VAL A 56 8.90 -3.34 5.20
N MET A 57 9.90 -4.09 4.72
CA MET A 57 9.71 -5.45 4.23
C MET A 57 10.83 -6.37 4.75
N PRO A 58 10.50 -7.39 5.55
CA PRO A 58 11.46 -8.43 5.89
C PRO A 58 11.72 -9.32 4.66
N VAL A 59 12.99 -9.61 4.42
CA VAL A 59 13.48 -10.41 3.29
C VAL A 59 14.54 -11.38 3.79
N ARG A 60 14.23 -12.67 3.66
CA ARG A 60 15.16 -13.76 3.93
C ARG A 60 16.03 -14.06 2.71
N ASP A 61 15.38 -14.36 1.58
CA ASP A 61 16.03 -14.78 0.34
C ASP A 61 15.76 -13.79 -0.80
N PHE A 62 16.82 -13.38 -1.48
CA PHE A 62 16.78 -12.43 -2.60
C PHE A 62 16.57 -13.16 -3.94
N SER A 63 15.39 -13.77 -4.09
CA SER A 63 15.04 -14.57 -5.29
C SER A 63 14.85 -13.71 -6.54
N GLU A 64 15.27 -14.23 -7.70
CA GLU A 64 15.00 -13.63 -9.02
C GLU A 64 13.54 -13.79 -9.47
N GLN A 65 12.80 -14.73 -8.87
CA GLN A 65 11.39 -15.01 -9.19
C GLN A 65 10.42 -14.15 -8.38
N VAL A 66 10.95 -13.35 -7.46
CA VAL A 66 10.19 -12.42 -6.64
C VAL A 66 10.52 -11.02 -7.11
N TYR A 67 9.51 -10.17 -7.20
CA TYR A 67 9.68 -8.79 -7.62
C TYR A 67 9.23 -7.83 -6.53
N LEU A 68 9.86 -6.67 -6.53
CA LEU A 68 9.40 -5.47 -5.85
C LEU A 68 8.69 -4.60 -6.88
N THR A 69 7.39 -4.44 -6.68
CA THR A 69 6.54 -3.57 -7.49
C THR A 69 6.29 -2.28 -6.72
N MET A 70 6.85 -1.20 -7.22
CA MET A 70 6.80 0.14 -6.66
C MET A 70 5.77 0.97 -7.43
N VAL A 71 4.96 1.75 -6.72
CA VAL A 71 4.00 2.69 -7.32
C VAL A 71 4.18 4.06 -6.69
N THR A 72 4.22 5.09 -7.52
CA THR A 72 4.29 6.49 -7.11
C THR A 72 2.91 7.11 -7.00
N ARG A 73 2.81 8.25 -6.31
CA ARG A 73 1.57 9.01 -6.14
C ARG A 73 0.98 9.47 -7.47
N GLU A 74 1.82 9.88 -8.43
CA GLU A 74 1.42 10.28 -9.79
C GLU A 74 1.18 9.08 -10.73
N GLY A 75 1.14 7.86 -10.19
CA GLY A 75 0.71 6.68 -10.91
C GLY A 75 1.75 6.06 -11.83
N ILE A 76 3.04 6.33 -11.59
CA ILE A 76 4.13 5.56 -12.19
C ILE A 76 4.25 4.23 -11.45
N ILE A 77 4.39 3.14 -12.20
CA ILE A 77 4.65 1.80 -11.68
C ILE A 77 5.98 1.29 -12.19
N LYS A 78 6.73 0.60 -11.33
CA LYS A 78 7.94 -0.09 -11.70
C LYS A 78 8.04 -1.43 -11.01
N LYS A 79 8.53 -2.42 -11.76
CA LYS A 79 8.86 -3.74 -11.24
C LYS A 79 10.35 -4.01 -11.34
N THR A 80 10.97 -4.45 -10.27
CA THR A 80 12.40 -4.82 -10.23
C THR A 80 12.54 -6.16 -9.52
N ALA A 81 13.43 -7.03 -9.99
CA ALA A 81 13.69 -8.31 -9.34
C ALA A 81 14.24 -8.08 -7.92
N LEU A 82 13.82 -8.89 -6.96
CA LEU A 82 14.29 -8.76 -5.58
C LEU A 82 15.80 -9.00 -5.47
N SER A 83 16.35 -9.90 -6.30
CA SER A 83 17.79 -10.17 -6.42
C SER A 83 18.64 -8.92 -6.66
N ASP A 84 18.13 -7.89 -7.36
CA ASP A 84 18.84 -6.63 -7.60
C ASP A 84 19.15 -5.85 -6.31
N TYR A 85 18.50 -6.23 -5.20
CA TYR A 85 18.63 -5.61 -3.88
C TYR A 85 19.42 -6.45 -2.88
N GLN A 86 20.09 -7.52 -3.31
CA GLN A 86 20.92 -8.34 -2.42
C GLN A 86 22.02 -7.51 -1.73
N ASN A 87 22.64 -6.60 -2.48
CA ASN A 87 23.78 -5.79 -2.05
C ASN A 87 23.40 -4.31 -1.87
N ILE A 88 22.85 -4.00 -0.69
CA ILE A 88 22.55 -2.63 -0.25
C ILE A 88 23.66 -2.14 0.69
N ARG A 89 24.21 -0.96 0.40
CA ARG A 89 25.22 -0.28 1.22
C ARG A 89 24.56 0.35 2.45
N SER A 90 25.35 0.70 3.47
CA SER A 90 24.84 1.34 4.70
C SER A 90 24.13 2.67 4.45
N ASN A 91 24.59 3.43 3.45
CA ASN A 91 23.97 4.69 3.03
C ASN A 91 22.75 4.53 2.10
N GLY A 92 22.26 3.30 1.94
CA GLY A 92 21.17 2.99 1.04
C GLY A 92 21.58 2.96 -0.44
N ILE A 93 20.63 2.55 -1.28
CA ILE A 93 20.76 2.60 -2.73
C ILE A 93 19.45 3.10 -3.33
N ASN A 94 19.53 3.62 -4.55
CA ASN A 94 18.33 3.99 -5.29
C ASN A 94 17.50 2.74 -5.62
N ALA A 95 16.20 2.79 -5.29
CA ALA A 95 15.20 1.79 -5.65
C ALA A 95 14.36 2.24 -6.84
N ILE A 96 14.10 3.54 -7.01
CA ILE A 96 13.37 4.15 -8.11
C ILE A 96 13.71 5.63 -8.29
N ASN A 97 13.88 6.06 -9.55
CA ASN A 97 13.96 7.48 -9.85
C ASN A 97 12.56 8.10 -9.75
N ILE A 98 12.39 8.99 -8.77
CA ILE A 98 11.18 9.78 -8.56
C ILE A 98 11.29 11.08 -9.37
N ASP A 99 10.20 11.45 -10.05
CA ASP A 99 10.12 12.71 -10.79
C ASP A 99 9.90 13.89 -9.83
N GLU A 100 10.20 15.10 -10.29
CA GLU A 100 9.95 16.31 -9.50
C GLU A 100 8.45 16.46 -9.18
N GLY A 101 8.13 16.61 -7.90
CA GLY A 101 6.75 16.74 -7.41
C GLY A 101 6.01 15.41 -7.21
N ASP A 102 6.64 14.28 -7.51
CA ASP A 102 6.10 12.93 -7.23
C ASP A 102 6.73 12.35 -5.95
N GLU A 103 6.15 11.27 -5.43
CA GLU A 103 6.64 10.54 -4.27
C GLU A 103 6.35 9.04 -4.41
N LEU A 104 7.24 8.20 -3.90
CA LEU A 104 6.95 6.77 -3.77
C LEU A 104 5.77 6.59 -2.80
N LEU A 105 4.68 5.99 -3.28
CA LEU A 105 3.48 5.77 -2.48
C LEU A 105 3.55 4.45 -1.71
N ASP A 106 3.93 3.36 -2.37
CA ASP A 106 4.02 2.04 -1.74
C ASP A 106 4.94 1.09 -2.53
N VAL A 107 5.37 0.04 -1.83
CA VAL A 107 6.14 -1.08 -2.37
C VAL A 107 5.48 -2.39 -1.97
N ILE A 108 5.04 -3.15 -2.97
CA ILE A 108 4.44 -4.46 -2.79
C ILE A 108 5.33 -5.56 -3.37
N ARG A 109 5.34 -6.71 -2.70
CA ARG A 109 6.01 -7.91 -3.20
C ARG A 109 5.08 -8.64 -4.17
N THR A 110 5.62 -9.07 -5.30
CA THR A 110 4.87 -9.76 -6.34
C THR A 110 5.66 -10.96 -6.88
N ASP A 111 4.99 -11.88 -7.56
CA ASP A 111 5.52 -13.20 -7.98
C ASP A 111 5.55 -13.39 -9.50
N GLY A 112 5.21 -12.35 -10.27
CA GLY A 112 5.10 -12.39 -11.73
C GLY A 112 3.78 -12.96 -12.25
N LYS A 113 2.88 -13.43 -11.37
CA LYS A 113 1.63 -14.12 -11.73
C LYS A 113 0.38 -13.38 -11.22
N CYS A 114 0.54 -12.49 -10.25
CA CYS A 114 -0.58 -11.74 -9.69
C CYS A 114 -1.14 -10.66 -10.65
N GLN A 115 -2.27 -10.09 -10.25
CA GLN A 115 -2.80 -8.87 -10.85
C GLN A 115 -2.48 -7.69 -9.93
N ILE A 116 -2.24 -6.53 -10.55
CA ILE A 116 -2.04 -5.28 -9.82
C ILE A 116 -3.36 -4.52 -9.82
N PHE A 117 -3.79 -4.14 -8.63
CA PHE A 117 -4.93 -3.27 -8.39
C PHE A 117 -4.43 -1.92 -7.87
N VAL A 118 -4.79 -0.85 -8.55
CA VAL A 118 -4.44 0.53 -8.19
C VAL A 118 -5.72 1.31 -7.95
N ALA A 119 -5.87 1.93 -6.79
CA ALA A 119 -7.00 2.80 -6.48
C ALA A 119 -6.57 4.27 -6.39
N THR A 120 -7.48 5.15 -6.80
CA THR A 120 -7.26 6.59 -6.88
C THR A 120 -8.16 7.35 -5.91
N HIS A 121 -7.76 8.57 -5.58
CA HIS A 121 -8.47 9.47 -4.69
C HIS A 121 -9.88 9.82 -5.19
N ASP A 122 -10.06 10.00 -6.50
CA ASP A 122 -11.36 10.26 -7.11
C ASP A 122 -12.31 9.04 -7.12
N GLY A 123 -11.85 7.88 -6.66
CA GLY A 123 -12.65 6.67 -6.56
C GLY A 123 -12.68 5.85 -7.85
N MET A 124 -11.63 5.95 -8.66
CA MET A 124 -11.36 5.03 -9.78
C MET A 124 -10.39 3.93 -9.35
N ALA A 125 -10.45 2.78 -10.03
CA ALA A 125 -9.48 1.71 -9.91
C ALA A 125 -9.09 1.11 -11.26
N VAL A 126 -7.81 0.77 -11.38
CA VAL A 126 -7.25 0.03 -12.52
C VAL A 126 -6.84 -1.36 -12.03
N LYS A 127 -7.23 -2.40 -12.76
CA LYS A 127 -6.78 -3.78 -12.52
C LYS A 127 -6.15 -4.33 -13.79
N PHE A 128 -4.90 -4.77 -13.74
CA PHE A 128 -4.16 -5.30 -14.89
C PHE A 128 -3.21 -6.42 -14.46
N ASN A 129 -2.70 -7.19 -15.41
CA ASN A 129 -1.77 -8.28 -15.09
C ASN A 129 -0.38 -7.72 -14.77
N GLU A 130 0.29 -8.24 -13.75
CA GLU A 130 1.65 -7.79 -13.40
C GLU A 130 2.65 -7.96 -14.57
N THR A 131 2.39 -8.90 -15.48
CA THR A 131 3.18 -9.13 -16.69
C THR A 131 3.14 -7.96 -17.69
N ASP A 132 2.16 -7.06 -17.60
CA ASP A 132 2.09 -5.82 -18.40
C ASP A 132 3.15 -4.79 -18.00
N VAL A 133 3.84 -5.01 -16.87
CA VAL A 133 5.01 -4.27 -16.42
C VAL A 133 6.23 -5.17 -16.58
N ARG A 134 7.11 -4.86 -17.52
CA ARG A 134 8.39 -5.57 -17.65
C ARG A 134 9.29 -5.30 -16.43
N PRO A 135 10.10 -6.29 -15.99
CA PRO A 135 11.18 -6.02 -15.04
C PRO A 135 12.14 -4.97 -15.57
N MET A 136 12.61 -4.09 -14.69
CA MET A 136 13.56 -3.01 -14.97
C MET A 136 14.58 -2.91 -13.84
N GLY A 137 15.76 -2.40 -14.16
CA GLY A 137 16.79 -2.13 -13.16
C GLY A 137 16.39 -1.03 -12.16
N ARG A 138 17.10 -1.01 -11.03
CA ARG A 138 16.82 -0.11 -9.89
C ARG A 138 16.76 1.37 -10.24
N VAL A 139 17.63 1.86 -11.11
CA VAL A 139 17.69 3.30 -11.48
C VAL A 139 16.67 3.72 -12.53
N ALA A 140 15.80 2.81 -12.99
CA ALA A 140 14.76 3.17 -13.94
C ALA A 140 13.65 3.99 -13.26
N ARG A 141 13.04 4.89 -14.04
CA ARG A 141 11.85 5.67 -13.66
C ARG A 141 10.61 4.79 -13.51
N GLY A 142 10.43 3.81 -14.39
CA GLY A 142 9.20 3.01 -14.48
C GLY A 142 8.34 3.39 -15.69
N VAL A 143 7.10 2.95 -15.69
CA VAL A 143 6.10 3.19 -16.75
C VAL A 143 4.78 3.63 -16.14
N ARG A 144 3.90 4.26 -16.91
CA ARG A 144 2.57 4.67 -16.42
C ARG A 144 1.73 3.46 -15.96
N GLY A 145 1.36 3.38 -14.70
CA GLY A 145 0.48 2.35 -14.14
C GLY A 145 -1.00 2.69 -14.28
N VAL A 146 -1.35 3.96 -14.08
CA VAL A 146 -2.69 4.53 -14.20
C VAL A 146 -2.63 5.87 -14.91
N ASN A 147 -3.68 6.22 -15.66
CA ASN A 147 -3.84 7.56 -16.20
C ASN A 147 -4.77 8.36 -15.28
N LEU A 148 -4.17 9.26 -14.50
CA LEU A 148 -4.88 10.09 -13.52
C LEU A 148 -5.57 11.27 -14.21
N ARG A 149 -6.70 11.67 -13.65
CA ARG A 149 -7.35 12.93 -14.03
C ARG A 149 -6.64 14.10 -13.33
N LYS A 150 -6.87 15.31 -13.82
CA LYS A 150 -6.28 16.51 -13.24
C LYS A 150 -6.66 16.63 -11.75
N GLY A 151 -5.65 16.64 -10.87
CA GLY A 151 -5.81 16.75 -9.42
C GLY A 151 -6.13 15.44 -8.70
N ASP A 152 -6.21 14.32 -9.43
CA ASP A 152 -6.35 12.99 -8.87
C ASP A 152 -4.97 12.38 -8.59
N TYR A 153 -4.90 11.42 -7.67
CA TYR A 153 -3.66 10.74 -7.30
C TYR A 153 -3.93 9.32 -6.80
N VAL A 154 -2.90 8.48 -6.80
CA VAL A 154 -3.00 7.12 -6.28
C VAL A 154 -3.06 7.14 -4.75
N VAL A 155 -4.01 6.40 -4.18
CA VAL A 155 -4.18 6.26 -2.72
C VAL A 155 -3.78 4.88 -2.23
N SER A 156 -3.78 3.87 -3.10
CA SER A 156 -3.28 2.54 -2.75
C SER A 156 -2.95 1.69 -3.97
N VAL A 157 -2.07 0.72 -3.74
CA VAL A 157 -1.78 -0.39 -4.65
C VAL A 157 -1.81 -1.69 -3.87
N CYS A 158 -2.34 -2.76 -4.46
CA CYS A 158 -2.24 -4.10 -3.92
C CYS A 158 -2.06 -5.15 -5.04
N ALA A 159 -1.40 -6.25 -4.70
CA ALA A 159 -1.44 -7.47 -5.48
C ALA A 159 -2.74 -8.20 -5.15
N VAL A 160 -3.45 -8.67 -6.17
CA VAL A 160 -4.67 -9.46 -6.03
C VAL A 160 -4.54 -10.76 -6.83
N SER A 161 -5.18 -11.81 -6.33
CA SER A 161 -5.19 -13.12 -6.99
C SER A 161 -5.92 -13.05 -8.33
N VAL A 162 -5.43 -13.81 -9.31
CA VAL A 162 -6.09 -13.99 -10.61
C VAL A 162 -7.46 -14.67 -10.46
N ALA A 163 -7.62 -15.52 -9.43
CA ALA A 163 -8.90 -16.14 -9.12
C ALA A 163 -9.99 -15.11 -8.79
N GLY A 164 -9.59 -13.96 -8.22
CA GLY A 164 -10.49 -12.84 -7.95
C GLY A 164 -11.39 -13.02 -6.72
N ASP A 165 -11.07 -13.99 -5.87
CA ASP A 165 -11.80 -14.32 -4.64
C ASP A 165 -11.61 -13.26 -3.54
N ASP A 166 -10.53 -12.49 -3.61
CA ASP A 166 -10.23 -11.40 -2.70
C ASP A 166 -11.35 -10.34 -2.70
N LYS A 167 -11.61 -9.72 -1.54
CA LYS A 167 -12.49 -8.56 -1.42
C LYS A 167 -11.62 -7.31 -1.24
N ILE A 168 -11.96 -6.22 -1.93
CA ILE A 168 -11.36 -4.91 -1.68
C ILE A 168 -12.27 -4.12 -0.78
N LEU A 169 -11.77 -3.74 0.40
CA LEU A 169 -12.39 -2.71 1.23
C LEU A 169 -11.92 -1.34 0.72
N SER A 170 -12.86 -0.45 0.44
CA SER A 170 -12.58 0.97 0.16
C SER A 170 -13.18 1.84 1.26
N VAL A 171 -12.42 2.85 1.70
CA VAL A 171 -12.83 3.81 2.73
C VAL A 171 -12.67 5.23 2.18
N SER A 172 -13.60 6.12 2.49
CA SER A 172 -13.58 7.52 2.09
C SER A 172 -13.35 8.48 3.27
N GLU A 173 -12.96 9.71 2.95
CA GLU A 173 -12.63 10.77 3.92
C GLU A 173 -13.80 11.16 4.82
N LYS A 174 -15.07 10.99 4.39
CA LYS A 174 -16.26 11.23 5.24
C LYS A 174 -16.74 9.97 5.97
N GLY A 175 -15.87 8.97 6.13
CA GLY A 175 -16.14 7.80 6.95
C GLY A 175 -17.08 6.77 6.33
N PHE A 176 -17.27 6.78 5.01
CA PHE A 176 -18.00 5.71 4.31
C PHE A 176 -17.06 4.62 3.86
N GLY A 177 -17.55 3.38 3.80
CA GLY A 177 -16.80 2.29 3.20
C GLY A 177 -17.66 1.12 2.77
N LYS A 178 -17.04 0.26 1.97
CA LYS A 178 -17.67 -0.94 1.42
C LYS A 178 -16.64 -1.97 1.01
N GLN A 179 -17.07 -3.21 1.05
CA GLN A 179 -16.35 -4.32 0.46
C GLN A 179 -16.88 -4.60 -0.95
N THR A 180 -15.97 -4.90 -1.88
CA THR A 180 -16.34 -5.33 -3.23
C THR A 180 -15.37 -6.39 -3.71
N GLN A 181 -15.92 -7.51 -4.19
CA GLN A 181 -15.13 -8.63 -4.71
C GLN A 181 -14.25 -8.20 -5.89
N VAL A 182 -13.00 -8.64 -5.93
CA VAL A 182 -12.03 -8.31 -6.98
C VAL A 182 -12.53 -8.74 -8.36
N ALA A 183 -13.28 -9.84 -8.45
CA ALA A 183 -13.93 -10.29 -9.68
C ALA A 183 -14.90 -9.25 -10.29
N SER A 184 -15.50 -8.37 -9.47
CA SER A 184 -16.37 -7.30 -9.96
C SER A 184 -15.64 -6.23 -10.76
N TYR A 185 -14.30 -6.12 -10.59
CA TYR A 185 -13.46 -5.22 -11.36
C TYR A 185 -13.01 -5.93 -12.63
N ARG A 186 -13.45 -5.45 -13.79
CA ARG A 186 -12.95 -5.97 -15.06
C ARG A 186 -11.44 -5.72 -15.18
N LEU A 187 -10.75 -6.59 -15.90
CA LEU A 187 -9.41 -6.29 -16.36
C LEU A 187 -9.42 -5.07 -17.28
N THR A 188 -8.44 -4.23 -17.08
CA THR A 188 -8.20 -2.99 -17.82
C THR A 188 -6.77 -3.00 -18.35
N ARG A 189 -6.47 -2.16 -19.33
CA ARG A 189 -5.09 -1.97 -19.77
C ARG A 189 -4.32 -1.18 -18.71
N ARG A 190 -3.07 -1.57 -18.44
CA ARG A 190 -2.11 -0.73 -17.70
C ARG A 190 -2.05 0.67 -18.31
N GLY A 191 -2.08 1.69 -17.45
CA GLY A 191 -2.10 3.10 -17.88
C GLY A 191 -3.47 3.57 -18.36
N GLY A 192 -4.54 2.81 -18.13
CA GLY A 192 -5.91 3.27 -18.33
C GLY A 192 -6.41 4.16 -17.18
N ILE A 193 -7.56 4.79 -17.39
CA ILE A 193 -8.28 5.57 -16.34
C ILE A 193 -9.00 4.64 -15.35
N GLY A 194 -9.21 3.38 -15.74
CA GLY A 194 -9.84 2.37 -14.89
C GLY A 194 -11.37 2.41 -14.91
N VAL A 195 -11.95 1.88 -13.84
CA VAL A 195 -13.39 1.81 -13.60
C VAL A 195 -13.72 2.40 -12.24
N ILE A 196 -14.99 2.75 -12.01
CA ILE A 196 -15.41 3.21 -10.66
C ILE A 196 -15.05 2.13 -9.64
N ASN A 197 -14.35 2.53 -8.59
CA ASN A 197 -14.06 1.76 -7.39
C ASN A 197 -15.11 2.03 -6.31
N MET A 198 -15.38 3.30 -6.06
CA MET A 198 -16.39 3.77 -5.11
C MET A 198 -16.99 5.06 -5.67
N LYS A 199 -18.31 5.21 -5.58
CA LYS A 199 -18.95 6.44 -6.04
C LYS A 199 -18.68 7.57 -5.04
N THR A 200 -17.77 8.46 -5.40
CA THR A 200 -17.47 9.68 -4.67
C THR A 200 -18.54 10.73 -4.93
N THR A 201 -19.01 11.39 -3.87
CA THR A 201 -20.06 12.42 -3.86
C THR A 201 -19.77 13.39 -2.74
N GLU A 202 -20.43 14.54 -2.69
CA GLU A 202 -20.29 15.48 -1.56
C GLU A 202 -20.57 14.82 -0.20
N LYS A 203 -21.48 13.83 -0.15
CA LYS A 203 -21.80 13.08 1.06
C LYS A 203 -20.70 12.12 1.48
N THR A 204 -20.10 11.42 0.53
CA THR A 204 -19.09 10.37 0.81
C THR A 204 -17.67 10.92 0.88
N GLY A 205 -17.41 12.04 0.22
CA GLY A 205 -16.05 12.53 -0.01
C GLY A 205 -15.26 11.61 -0.95
N LYS A 206 -13.96 11.85 -0.99
CA LYS A 206 -12.96 11.14 -1.79
C LYS A 206 -12.44 9.89 -1.09
N VAL A 207 -11.86 8.97 -1.85
CA VAL A 207 -11.31 7.71 -1.32
C VAL A 207 -9.98 7.98 -0.64
N VAL A 208 -9.79 7.46 0.57
CA VAL A 208 -8.53 7.62 1.34
C VAL A 208 -7.68 6.35 1.35
N SER A 209 -8.31 5.18 1.19
CA SER A 209 -7.60 3.90 1.17
C SER A 209 -8.44 2.82 0.52
N ALA A 210 -7.78 1.90 -0.19
CA ALA A 210 -8.38 0.65 -0.62
C ALA A 210 -7.39 -0.51 -0.49
N PHE A 211 -7.78 -1.62 0.14
CA PHE A 211 -6.88 -2.75 0.38
C PHE A 211 -7.65 -4.07 0.43
N PRO A 212 -6.99 -5.20 0.14
CA PRO A 212 -7.61 -6.51 0.21
C PRO A 212 -7.96 -6.87 1.65
N VAL A 213 -9.10 -7.53 1.86
CA VAL A 213 -9.56 -8.00 3.16
C VAL A 213 -10.10 -9.43 3.02
N ASN A 214 -9.98 -10.21 4.09
CA ASN A 214 -10.61 -11.52 4.26
C ASN A 214 -11.68 -11.43 5.37
N GLU A 215 -12.44 -12.50 5.62
CA GLU A 215 -13.58 -12.47 6.53
C GLU A 215 -13.20 -12.14 7.98
N ASP A 216 -12.00 -12.55 8.40
CA ASP A 216 -11.46 -12.32 9.75
C ASP A 216 -10.66 -11.02 9.88
N SER A 217 -10.60 -10.21 8.83
CA SER A 217 -9.84 -8.97 8.85
C SER A 217 -10.46 -7.96 9.82
N GLU A 218 -9.61 -7.26 10.55
CA GLU A 218 -10.00 -6.06 11.28
C GLU A 218 -9.26 -4.85 10.75
N ILE A 219 -9.90 -3.70 10.85
CA ILE A 219 -9.34 -2.42 10.41
C ILE A 219 -9.32 -1.41 11.54
N MET A 220 -8.34 -0.52 11.47
CA MET A 220 -8.27 0.70 12.26
C MET A 220 -8.49 1.89 11.34
N ILE A 221 -9.43 2.76 11.69
CA ILE A 221 -9.67 4.04 10.99
C ILE A 221 -9.27 5.18 11.93
N ILE A 222 -8.55 6.16 11.38
CA ILE A 222 -8.03 7.33 12.10
C ILE A 222 -8.54 8.60 11.41
N THR A 223 -9.01 9.57 12.21
CA THR A 223 -9.42 10.89 11.71
C THR A 223 -8.41 12.00 12.02
N GLN A 224 -8.58 13.15 11.37
CA GLN A 224 -7.75 14.35 11.58
C GLN A 224 -7.80 14.81 13.05
N GLN A 225 -8.94 14.64 13.71
CA GLN A 225 -9.12 14.95 15.13
C GLN A 225 -8.73 13.78 16.06
N ALA A 226 -7.88 12.87 15.59
CA ALA A 226 -7.35 11.73 16.34
C ALA A 226 -8.43 10.78 16.91
N LYS A 227 -9.62 10.71 16.29
CA LYS A 227 -10.58 9.65 16.62
C LYS A 227 -10.09 8.34 16.02
N LEU A 228 -10.11 7.29 16.83
CA LEU A 228 -9.69 5.94 16.47
C LEU A 228 -10.89 5.00 16.60
N ILE A 229 -11.14 4.20 15.56
CA ILE A 229 -12.15 3.14 15.61
C ILE A 229 -11.58 1.85 15.04
N ARG A 230 -11.78 0.75 15.79
CA ARG A 230 -11.48 -0.63 15.38
C ARG A 230 -12.77 -1.29 14.94
N LEU A 231 -12.78 -1.90 13.75
CA LEU A 231 -13.95 -2.56 13.18
C LEU A 231 -13.56 -3.87 12.52
N GLY A 232 -14.30 -4.94 12.77
CA GLY A 232 -14.26 -6.16 11.96
C GLY A 232 -14.88 -5.90 10.58
N VAL A 233 -14.27 -6.44 9.53
CA VAL A 233 -14.78 -6.26 8.17
C VAL A 233 -16.08 -7.01 7.94
N ASP A 234 -16.36 -8.06 8.71
CA ASP A 234 -17.64 -8.80 8.75
C ASP A 234 -18.86 -7.87 8.90
N LYS A 235 -18.68 -6.74 9.61
CA LYS A 235 -19.73 -5.73 9.82
C LYS A 235 -19.86 -4.73 8.67
N ILE A 236 -18.94 -4.75 7.71
CA ILE A 236 -18.90 -3.80 6.60
C ILE A 236 -19.63 -4.39 5.40
N ARG A 237 -20.59 -3.64 4.87
CA ARG A 237 -21.43 -4.09 3.77
C ARG A 237 -20.61 -4.46 2.52
N GLU A 238 -20.89 -5.66 2.01
CA GLU A 238 -20.52 -6.08 0.65
C GLU A 238 -21.50 -5.52 -0.37
N THR A 239 -20.97 -4.86 -1.40
CA THR A 239 -21.79 -4.30 -2.48
C THR A 239 -20.98 -4.03 -3.74
N GLY A 240 -21.66 -3.68 -4.82
CA GLY A 240 -21.05 -3.40 -6.12
C GLY A 240 -20.17 -2.15 -6.11
N ARG A 241 -19.29 -2.07 -7.09
CA ARG A 241 -18.28 -1.00 -7.22
C ARG A 241 -18.87 0.41 -7.25
N SER A 242 -19.95 0.61 -8.01
CA SER A 242 -20.57 1.93 -8.20
C SER A 242 -21.41 2.40 -7.00
N ALA A 243 -21.44 1.63 -5.90
CA ALA A 243 -22.14 2.02 -4.69
C ALA A 243 -21.31 3.03 -3.87
N GLN A 244 -22.01 3.77 -3.01
CA GLN A 244 -21.42 4.69 -2.03
C GLN A 244 -20.88 3.96 -0.79
N GLY A 245 -21.37 2.75 -0.50
CA GLY A 245 -21.07 2.05 0.75
C GLY A 245 -21.91 2.52 1.93
N VAL A 246 -21.49 2.12 3.14
CA VAL A 246 -22.16 2.40 4.42
C VAL A 246 -21.24 3.23 5.31
N MET A 247 -21.83 3.93 6.28
CA MET A 247 -21.07 4.73 7.24
C MET A 247 -20.34 3.80 8.22
N LEU A 248 -19.02 3.91 8.28
CA LEU A 248 -18.14 3.18 9.20
C LEU A 248 -17.87 4.01 10.46
N ILE A 249 -17.68 5.32 10.28
CA ILE A 249 -17.44 6.28 11.35
C ILE A 249 -18.19 7.56 11.06
N ARG A 250 -18.79 8.16 12.09
CA ARG A 250 -19.35 9.51 12.02
C ARG A 250 -18.21 10.51 12.18
N THR A 251 -17.92 11.24 11.12
CA THR A 251 -17.05 12.42 11.21
C THR A 251 -17.92 13.66 11.49
N GLY A 252 -17.38 14.61 12.26
CA GLY A 252 -18.00 15.94 12.42
C GLY A 252 -17.89 16.75 11.12
N GLU A 253 -18.45 17.97 11.09
CA GLU A 253 -18.40 18.83 9.90
C GLU A 253 -16.96 19.15 9.45
N ASP A 254 -16.03 19.31 10.40
CA ASP A 254 -14.61 19.61 10.16
C ASP A 254 -13.67 18.45 10.54
N ASP A 255 -14.17 17.21 10.50
CA ASP A 255 -13.36 16.02 10.75
C ASP A 255 -13.39 15.13 9.52
N LEU A 256 -12.23 14.63 9.12
CA LEU A 256 -12.09 13.71 7.99
C LEU A 256 -11.26 12.52 8.41
N VAL A 257 -11.59 11.35 7.87
CA VAL A 257 -10.72 10.19 7.92
C VAL A 257 -9.44 10.51 7.16
N THR A 258 -8.30 10.34 7.81
CA THR A 258 -6.97 10.52 7.19
C THR A 258 -6.39 9.19 6.71
N SER A 259 -6.73 8.09 7.38
CA SER A 259 -6.19 6.78 7.05
C SER A 259 -7.10 5.67 7.56
N ALA A 260 -7.19 4.58 6.79
CA ALA A 260 -7.63 3.28 7.29
C ALA A 260 -6.56 2.24 6.97
N THR A 261 -6.36 1.29 7.88
CA THR A 261 -5.34 0.25 7.74
C THR A 261 -5.82 -1.07 8.33
N LEU A 262 -5.35 -2.18 7.78
CA LEU A 262 -5.53 -3.51 8.37
C LEU A 262 -4.78 -3.61 9.70
N LEU A 263 -5.40 -4.27 10.66
CA LEU A 263 -4.74 -4.76 11.86
C LEU A 263 -4.18 -6.14 11.57
N ALA A 264 -2.98 -6.42 12.06
CA ALA A 264 -2.48 -7.79 12.08
C ALA A 264 -3.35 -8.61 13.03
N ALA A 265 -3.68 -9.83 12.64
CA ALA A 265 -4.31 -10.77 13.55
C ALA A 265 -3.39 -10.95 14.78
N GLU A 266 -3.97 -10.89 15.98
CA GLU A 266 -3.30 -11.40 17.16
C GLU A 266 -3.17 -12.91 16.93
N GLU A 267 -1.94 -13.43 16.78
CA GLU A 267 -1.73 -14.87 16.89
C GLU A 267 -2.08 -15.22 18.34
N GLU A 268 -3.18 -15.97 18.55
CA GLU A 268 -3.47 -16.58 19.84
C GLU A 268 -2.28 -17.49 20.21
N GLU A 269 -1.59 -17.18 21.31
CA GLU A 269 -0.53 -18.02 21.90
C GLU A 269 -1.04 -19.43 22.27
#